data_AF-A0A538BCY1-F1
#
_entry.id   AF-A0A538BCY1-F1
#
_cell.length_a   1.000
_cell.length_b   1.000
_cell.length_c   1.000
_cell.angle_alpha   90.00
_cell.angle_beta   90.00
_cell.angle_gamma   90.00
#
_symmetry.space_group_name_H-M   'P 1'
#
loop_
_entity.id
_entity.type
_entity.pdbx_description
1 polymer ?
#
loop_
_entity_poly.entity_id
_entity_poly.type
_entity_poly.pdbx_seq_one_letter_code
_entity_poly.pdbx_strand_id
1 'polypeptide(L)'
;MGLPMAANLVAAGFTVRVWNRTKGKAPPGAVECRSPREVAEQSAIVATMVADDAALERVTFGEDGLLSGLRRGGIHVSMSTISVALSRRLREAHQAAGQG
;
A
#
# COMPACT_ATOMS: atom_id res chain seq x y z
N MET A 1 0.37 1.94 13.48
CA MET A 1 -1.05 1.68 13.15
C MET A 1 -1.27 0.50 12.20
N GLY A 2 -0.45 0.26 11.17
CA GLY A 2 -0.74 -0.79 10.17
C GLY A 2 -0.77 -2.24 10.67
N LEU A 3 0.07 -2.62 11.63
CA LEU A 3 0.14 -4.01 12.14
C LEU A 3 -1.20 -4.55 12.67
N PRO A 4 -1.87 -3.90 13.64
CA PRO A 4 -3.17 -4.39 14.12
C PRO A 4 -4.26 -4.37 13.04
N MET A 5 -4.21 -3.44 12.07
CA MET A 5 -5.14 -3.45 10.94
C MET A 5 -4.97 -4.70 10.06
N ALA A 6 -3.73 -5.04 9.72
CA ALA A 6 -3.42 -6.24 8.94
C ALA A 6 -3.80 -7.51 9.70
N ALA A 7 -3.53 -7.58 11.00
CA ALA A 7 -3.93 -8.71 11.85
C ALA A 7 -5.45 -8.91 11.87
N ASN A 8 -6.23 -7.83 11.97
CA ASN A 8 -7.69 -7.90 11.94
C ASN A 8 -8.22 -8.40 10.58
N LEU A 9 -7.61 -7.96 9.47
CA LEU A 9 -7.98 -8.45 8.14
C LEU A 9 -7.68 -9.94 7.97
N VAL A 10 -6.54 -10.41 8.50
CA VAL A 10 -6.23 -11.85 8.53
C VAL A 10 -7.25 -12.61 9.37
N ALA A 11 -7.58 -12.12 10.58
CA ALA A 11 -8.56 -12.74 11.46
C ALA A 11 -9.97 -12.80 10.85
N ALA A 12 -10.32 -11.83 9.99
CA ALA A 12 -11.56 -11.81 9.23
C ALA A 12 -11.56 -12.74 7.99
N GLY A 13 -10.47 -13.47 7.74
CA GLY A 13 -10.37 -14.46 6.65
C GLY A 13 -9.91 -13.89 5.31
N PHE A 14 -9.44 -12.64 5.26
CA PHE A 14 -8.89 -12.09 4.02
C PHE A 14 -7.46 -12.60 3.77
N THR A 15 -7.12 -12.79 2.49
CA THR A 15 -5.72 -12.96 2.10
C THR A 15 -5.01 -11.61 2.19
N VAL A 16 -4.14 -11.46 3.18
CA VAL A 16 -3.42 -10.20 3.42
C VAL A 16 -1.96 -10.34 2.99
N ARG A 17 -1.53 -9.45 2.10
CA ARG A 17 -0.13 -9.25 1.73
C ARG A 17 0.37 -7.98 2.38
N VAL A 18 1.54 -8.05 3.00
CA VAL A 18 2.11 -6.92 3.74
C VAL A 18 3.52 -6.64 3.28
N TRP A 19 3.88 -5.37 3.30
CA TRP A 19 5.26 -4.94 3.19
C TRP A 19 5.53 -3.88 4.26
N ASN A 20 6.73 -3.93 4.83
CA ASN A 20 7.24 -2.86 5.65
C ASN A 20 8.73 -2.66 5.37
N ARG A 21 9.23 -1.43 5.53
CA ARG A 21 10.66 -1.11 5.39
C ARG A 21 11.52 -1.98 6.33
N THR A 22 11.06 -2.17 7.55
CA THR A 22 11.66 -3.12 8.51
C THR A 22 10.97 -4.46 8.36
N LYS A 23 11.71 -5.49 7.94
CA LYS A 23 11.22 -6.86 7.77
C LYS A 23 10.86 -7.52 9.10
N GLY A 24 10.12 -8.63 9.03
CA GLY A 24 9.75 -9.44 10.20
C GLY A 24 8.65 -8.82 11.07
N LYS A 25 7.90 -7.86 10.51
CA LYS A 25 6.75 -7.22 11.18
C LYS A 25 5.40 -7.71 10.67
N ALA A 26 5.38 -8.75 9.84
CA ALA A 26 4.13 -9.33 9.37
C ALA A 26 3.39 -10.02 10.54
N PRO A 27 2.07 -9.82 10.70
CA PRO A 27 1.30 -10.62 11.64
C PRO A 27 1.19 -12.07 11.13
N PRO A 28 0.98 -13.06 12.03
CA PRO A 28 0.73 -14.43 11.63
C PRO A 28 -0.42 -14.53 10.61
N GLY A 29 -0.25 -15.36 9.58
CA GLY A 29 -1.23 -15.56 8.51
C GLY A 29 -1.21 -14.52 7.39
N ALA A 30 -0.46 -13.42 7.53
CA ALA A 30 -0.16 -12.53 6.40
C ALA A 30 1.04 -13.04 5.59
N VAL A 31 1.06 -12.72 4.30
CA VAL A 31 2.18 -13.00 3.40
C VAL A 31 3.08 -11.77 3.34
N GLU A 32 4.33 -11.89 3.79
CA GLU A 32 5.30 -10.80 3.71
C GLU A 32 5.93 -10.71 2.31
N CYS A 33 5.78 -9.56 1.67
CA CYS A 33 6.33 -9.26 0.34
C CYS A 33 7.68 -8.53 0.45
N ARG A 34 8.42 -8.52 -0.65
CA ARG A 34 9.74 -7.89 -0.79
C ARG A 34 9.64 -6.40 -1.06
N SER A 35 8.61 -5.95 -1.79
CA SER A 35 8.39 -4.54 -2.14
C SER A 35 6.90 -4.12 -2.14
N PRO A 36 6.60 -2.80 -2.14
CA PRO A 36 5.25 -2.29 -2.39
C PRO A 36 4.66 -2.71 -3.74
N ARG A 37 5.48 -2.76 -4.79
CA ARG A 37 5.10 -3.28 -6.12
C ARG A 37 4.56 -4.70 -6.04
N GLU A 38 5.28 -5.61 -5.36
CA GLU A 38 4.86 -7.01 -5.23
C GLU A 38 3.53 -7.16 -4.48
N VAL A 39 3.29 -6.34 -3.44
CA VAL A 39 1.98 -6.28 -2.78
C VAL A 39 0.90 -5.89 -3.79
N ALA A 40 1.15 -4.87 -4.60
CA ALA A 40 0.18 -4.30 -5.52
C ALA A 40 -0.14 -5.21 -6.71
N GLU A 41 0.86 -5.91 -7.27
CA GLU A 41 0.68 -6.85 -8.40
C GLU A 41 -0.27 -8.00 -8.05
N GLN A 42 -0.31 -8.39 -6.77
CA GLN A 42 -1.09 -9.51 -6.28
C GLN A 42 -2.35 -9.09 -5.51
N SER A 43 -2.72 -7.80 -5.54
CA SER A 43 -3.84 -7.26 -4.78
C SER A 43 -4.75 -6.39 -5.64
N ALA A 44 -6.06 -6.54 -5.46
CA ALA A 44 -7.05 -5.65 -6.08
C ALA A 44 -7.16 -4.30 -5.34
N ILE A 45 -6.90 -4.32 -4.03
CA ILE A 45 -6.98 -3.17 -3.12
C ILE A 45 -5.68 -3.14 -2.32
N VAL A 46 -5.03 -1.99 -2.26
CA VAL A 46 -3.81 -1.77 -1.46
C VAL A 46 -4.09 -0.65 -0.47
N ALA A 47 -3.85 -0.89 0.82
CA ALA A 47 -3.94 0.14 1.84
C ALA A 47 -2.54 0.57 2.29
N THR A 48 -2.30 1.87 2.44
CA THR A 48 -1.05 2.40 3.00
C THR A 48 -1.27 3.08 4.35
N MET A 49 -0.37 2.79 5.29
CA MET A 49 -0.38 3.34 6.64
C MET A 49 1.08 3.56 7.08
N VAL A 50 1.65 4.66 6.62
CA VAL A 50 3.07 5.03 6.79
C VAL A 50 3.23 6.36 7.51
N ALA A 51 4.48 6.73 7.83
CA ALA A 51 4.78 7.79 8.80
C ALA A 51 4.48 9.20 8.32
N ASP A 52 4.77 9.52 7.05
CA ASP A 52 4.78 10.88 6.52
C ASP A 52 4.71 10.88 4.98
N ASP A 53 4.65 12.09 4.41
CA ASP A 53 4.64 12.32 2.96
C ASP A 53 5.80 11.64 2.25
N ALA A 54 7.03 11.78 2.74
CA ALA A 54 8.21 11.23 2.09
C ALA A 54 8.19 9.69 2.10
N ALA A 55 7.68 9.08 3.16
CA ALA A 55 7.48 7.64 3.24
C ALA A 55 6.44 7.17 2.23
N LEU A 56 5.31 7.87 2.10
CA LEU A 56 4.26 7.51 1.17
C LEU A 56 4.66 7.74 -0.29
N GLU A 57 5.41 8.81 -0.57
CA GLU A 57 5.98 9.05 -1.89
C GLU A 57 6.92 7.93 -2.32
N ARG A 58 7.86 7.51 -1.45
CA ARG A 58 8.75 6.37 -1.76
C ARG A 58 7.98 5.08 -2.00
N VAL A 59 6.97 4.81 -1.18
CA VAL A 59 6.14 3.59 -1.29
C VAL A 59 5.25 3.60 -2.53
N THR A 60 4.88 4.78 -3.03
CA THR A 60 3.99 4.91 -4.19
C THR A 60 4.75 5.05 -5.51
N PHE A 61 5.70 5.99 -5.55
CA PHE A 61 6.40 6.44 -6.76
C PHE A 61 7.83 5.92 -6.89
N GLY A 62 8.34 5.20 -5.89
CA GLY A 62 9.67 4.59 -5.98
C GLY A 62 9.77 3.57 -7.12
N GLU A 63 10.99 3.14 -7.43
CA GLU A 63 11.26 2.14 -8.47
C GLU A 63 10.43 0.87 -8.29
N ASP A 64 10.29 0.40 -7.05
CA ASP A 64 9.38 -0.70 -6.67
C ASP A 64 8.10 -0.21 -5.96
N GLY A 65 7.60 0.95 -6.38
CA GLY A 65 6.42 1.57 -5.80
C GLY A 65 5.11 0.90 -6.22
N LEU A 66 4.09 0.99 -5.36
CA LEU A 66 2.80 0.35 -5.59
C LEU A 66 2.09 0.86 -6.84
N LEU A 67 2.33 2.10 -7.28
CA LEU A 67 1.67 2.68 -8.47
C LEU A 67 1.96 1.84 -9.72
N SER A 68 3.19 1.32 -9.82
CA SER A 68 3.65 0.52 -10.96
C SER A 68 3.15 -0.92 -10.94
N GLY A 69 2.85 -1.45 -9.75
CA GLY A 69 2.35 -2.82 -9.58
C GLY A 69 0.83 -2.92 -9.56
N LEU A 70 0.13 -1.84 -9.19
CA LEU A 70 -1.32 -1.86 -9.08
C LEU A 70 -1.96 -1.94 -10.48
N ARG A 71 -2.78 -2.95 -10.70
CA ARG A 71 -3.47 -3.12 -11.99
C ARG A 71 -4.47 -1.99 -12.25
N ARG A 72 -4.81 -1.76 -13.53
CA ARG A 72 -5.95 -0.90 -13.90
C ARG A 72 -7.22 -1.33 -13.17
N GLY A 73 -7.97 -0.37 -12.65
CA GLY A 73 -9.15 -0.59 -11.80
C GLY A 73 -8.84 -1.05 -10.37
N GLY A 74 -7.57 -1.22 -10.00
CA GLY A 74 -7.18 -1.44 -8.61
C GLY A 74 -7.35 -0.17 -7.78
N ILE A 75 -7.52 -0.33 -6.46
CA ILE A 75 -7.82 0.77 -5.53
C ILE A 75 -6.67 0.97 -4.54
N HIS A 76 -6.18 2.20 -4.42
CA HIS A 76 -5.26 2.59 -3.35
C HIS A 76 -5.98 3.36 -2.25
N VAL A 77 -6.08 2.76 -1.06
CA VAL A 77 -6.62 3.39 0.15
C VAL A 77 -5.47 3.96 0.99
N SER A 78 -5.15 5.24 0.81
CA SER A 78 -4.20 5.93 1.69
C SER A 78 -4.86 6.29 3.01
N MET A 79 -4.41 5.66 4.09
CA MET A 79 -4.86 5.92 5.47
C MET A 79 -3.78 6.61 6.30
N SER A 80 -2.73 7.12 5.63
CA SER A 80 -1.62 7.84 6.28
C SER A 80 -2.01 9.31 6.48
N THR A 81 -1.57 9.92 7.57
CA THR A 81 -1.70 11.38 7.75
C THR A 81 -0.68 12.08 6.87
N ILE A 82 -1.15 12.73 5.80
CA ILE A 82 -0.31 13.35 4.76
C ILE A 82 -0.78 14.75 4.42
N SER A 83 0.06 15.51 3.70
CA SER A 83 -0.35 16.80 3.18
C SER A 83 -1.45 16.69 2.11
N VAL A 84 -2.24 17.75 2.00
CA VAL A 84 -3.24 17.89 0.92
C VAL A 84 -2.58 17.87 -0.45
N ALA A 85 -1.37 18.43 -0.57
CA ALA A 85 -0.61 18.43 -1.82
C ALA A 85 -0.28 17.00 -2.27
N LEU A 86 0.24 16.16 -1.36
CA LEU A 86 0.52 14.77 -1.67
C LEU A 86 -0.76 13.99 -1.99
N SER A 87 -1.85 14.20 -1.23
CA SER A 87 -3.14 13.56 -1.52
C SER A 87 -3.63 13.84 -2.95
N ARG A 88 -3.50 15.09 -3.42
CA ARG A 88 -3.86 15.48 -4.80
C ARG A 88 -2.95 14.81 -5.83
N ARG A 89 -1.63 14.79 -5.57
CA ARG A 89 -0.64 14.14 -6.44
C ARG A 89 -0.90 12.64 -6.59
N LEU A 90 -1.25 11.95 -5.50
CA LEU A 90 -1.63 10.53 -5.54
C LEU A 90 -2.84 10.31 -6.43
N ARG A 91 -3.91 11.11 -6.26
CA ARG A 91 -5.11 11.02 -7.10
C ARG A 91 -4.79 11.19 -8.57
N GLU A 92 -4.01 12.22 -8.94
CA GLU A 92 -3.64 12.47 -10.34
C GLU A 92 -2.83 11.32 -10.93
N ALA A 93 -1.88 10.78 -10.17
CA ALA A 93 -1.06 9.65 -10.63
C ALA A 93 -1.88 8.36 -10.80
N HIS A 94 -2.76 8.03 -9.85
CA HIS A 94 -3.64 6.86 -9.96
C HIS A 94 -4.62 7.03 -11.13
N GLN A 95 -5.19 8.21 -11.34
CA GLN A 95 -6.05 8.50 -12.49
C GLN A 95 -5.31 8.30 -13.82
N ALA A 96 -4.09 8.81 -13.94
CA ALA A 96 -3.26 8.63 -15.14
C ALA A 96 -2.95 7.15 -15.41
N ALA A 97 -2.76 6.35 -14.35
CA ALA A 97 -2.54 4.91 -14.44
C ALA A 97 -3.83 4.08 -14.66
N GLY A 98 -5.01 4.72 -14.63
CA GLY A 98 -6.31 4.03 -14.71
C GLY A 98 -6.64 3.23 -13.45
N GLN A 99 -6.19 3.70 -12.29
CA GLN A 99 -6.40 3.16 -10.95
C GLN A 99 -7.30 4.11 -10.14
N GLY A 100 -7.87 3.59 -9.05
CA GLY A 100 -8.72 4.32 -8.11
C GLY A 100 -7.98 4.76 -6.85
#